data_AF-A0A958M997-F1
#
_entry.id   AF-A0A958M997-F1
#
_cell.length_a   1.000
_cell.length_b   1.000
_cell.length_c   1.000
_cell.angle_alpha   90.00
_cell.angle_beta   90.00
_cell.angle_gamma   90.00
#
_symmetry.space_group_name_H-M   'P 1'
#
loop_
_entity.id
_entity.type
_entity.pdbx_description
1 polymer ?
#
loop_
_entity_poly.entity_id
_entity_poly.type
_entity_poly.pdbx_seq_one_letter_code
_entity_poly.pdbx_strand_id
1 'polypeptide(L)'
;MKRLSLLTAILFLQHTLAQVYTDTKGKLEISASGSAVYTLPIATPPSAHNTGPVINIIYTGGSFGGIAGQGWNLQSISAISRIATRKDIDGYRDGVDFDANDKLALDGQRLILKSGDYFSDGSVYETETQSNTRIALIGSGA
;
A
#
# COMPACT_ATOMS: atom_id res chain seq x y z
N MET A 1 -49.90 -19.75 37.13
CA MET A 1 -48.43 -19.54 37.12
C MET A 1 -47.73 -20.31 35.99
N LYS A 2 -48.06 -20.05 34.71
CA LYS A 2 -47.42 -20.78 33.57
C LYS A 2 -47.22 -19.91 32.31
N ARG A 3 -47.27 -18.59 32.42
CA ARG A 3 -47.11 -17.66 31.27
C ARG A 3 -45.99 -16.63 31.48
N LEU A 4 -45.00 -16.97 32.31
CA LEU A 4 -43.91 -16.06 32.67
C LEU A 4 -42.58 -16.80 32.85
N SER A 5 -42.30 -17.77 31.96
CA SER A 5 -41.04 -18.54 31.99
C SER A 5 -40.36 -18.65 30.61
N LEU A 6 -40.96 -18.06 29.56
CA LEU A 6 -40.43 -18.18 28.20
C LEU A 6 -39.60 -16.95 27.77
N LEU A 7 -39.68 -15.83 28.51
CA LEU A 7 -38.97 -14.59 28.15
C LEU A 7 -37.55 -14.51 28.74
N THR A 8 -37.25 -15.25 29.80
CA THR A 8 -35.94 -15.23 30.48
C THR A 8 -34.88 -16.13 29.84
N ALA A 9 -35.25 -17.00 28.90
CA ALA A 9 -34.31 -17.90 28.23
C ALA A 9 -33.61 -17.28 27.01
N ILE A 10 -34.07 -16.11 26.53
CA ILE A 10 -33.52 -15.47 25.33
C ILE A 10 -32.37 -14.51 25.65
N LEU A 11 -32.11 -14.20 26.93
CA LEU A 11 -31.09 -13.21 27.32
C LEU A 11 -29.66 -13.75 27.51
N PHE A 12 -29.41 -15.05 27.29
CA PHE A 12 -28.09 -15.67 27.55
C PHE A 12 -27.45 -16.39 26.35
N LEU A 13 -27.84 -16.02 25.13
CA LEU A 13 -27.15 -16.50 23.94
C LEU A 13 -26.40 -15.37 23.23
N GLN A 14 -25.46 -14.74 23.92
CA GLN A 14 -24.38 -14.03 23.26
C GLN A 14 -23.43 -15.08 22.68
N HIS A 15 -23.78 -15.63 21.51
CA HIS A 15 -22.81 -16.35 20.69
C HIS A 15 -21.72 -15.35 20.28
N THR A 16 -20.54 -15.47 20.87
CA THR A 16 -19.32 -14.96 20.24
C THR A 16 -19.16 -15.75 18.95
N LEU A 17 -19.50 -15.15 17.81
CA LEU A 17 -19.07 -15.69 16.53
C LEU A 17 -17.54 -15.61 16.53
N ALA A 18 -16.87 -16.71 16.83
CA ALA A 18 -15.47 -16.87 16.52
C ALA A 18 -15.35 -16.68 15.01
N GLN A 19 -14.71 -15.60 14.59
CA GLN A 19 -14.49 -15.34 13.19
C GLN A 19 -13.55 -16.43 12.68
N VAL A 20 -14.08 -17.36 11.88
CA VAL A 20 -13.24 -18.33 11.17
C VAL A 20 -12.34 -17.51 10.27
N TYR A 21 -11.04 -17.44 10.58
CA TYR A 21 -10.06 -16.92 9.63
C TYR A 21 -9.99 -17.93 8.50
N THR A 22 -10.80 -17.69 7.47
CA THR A 22 -10.77 -18.44 6.22
C THR A 22 -9.35 -18.44 5.69
N ASP A 23 -8.84 -19.61 5.34
CA ASP A 23 -7.68 -19.76 4.45
C ASP A 23 -7.94 -18.88 3.23
N THR A 24 -7.18 -17.78 3.11
CA THR A 24 -7.48 -16.79 2.10
C THR A 24 -7.19 -17.39 0.74
N LYS A 25 -8.21 -17.55 -0.10
CA LYS A 25 -8.01 -18.09 -1.45
C LYS A 25 -7.25 -17.08 -2.29
N GLY A 26 -6.03 -17.44 -2.68
CA GLY A 26 -5.26 -16.65 -3.62
C GLY A 26 -5.76 -16.81 -5.06
N LYS A 27 -5.55 -15.77 -5.88
CA LYS A 27 -5.94 -15.71 -7.29
C LYS A 27 -4.68 -15.71 -8.17
N LEU A 28 -4.60 -16.65 -9.10
CA LEU A 28 -3.55 -16.70 -10.12
C LEU A 28 -4.06 -16.09 -11.43
N GLU A 29 -3.28 -15.17 -12.00
CA GLU A 29 -3.54 -14.55 -13.30
C GLU A 29 -2.25 -14.47 -14.12
N ILE A 30 -2.38 -14.33 -15.43
CA ILE A 30 -1.26 -14.04 -16.34
C ILE A 30 -1.40 -12.58 -16.78
N SER A 31 -0.36 -11.78 -16.58
CA SER A 31 -0.34 -10.37 -17.01
C SER A 31 -0.29 -10.26 -18.53
N ALA A 32 -0.64 -9.08 -19.06
CA ALA A 32 -0.50 -8.77 -20.48
C ALA A 32 0.96 -8.88 -21.00
N SER A 33 1.95 -8.82 -20.10
CA SER A 33 3.37 -9.02 -20.39
C SER A 33 3.82 -10.49 -20.31
N GLY A 34 2.91 -11.43 -20.01
CA GLY A 34 3.21 -12.86 -19.89
C GLY A 34 3.75 -13.31 -18.52
N SER A 35 3.76 -12.42 -17.51
CA SER A 35 4.21 -12.76 -16.16
C SER A 35 3.09 -13.42 -15.36
N ALA A 36 3.41 -14.45 -14.57
CA ALA A 36 2.48 -15.02 -13.60
C ALA A 36 2.30 -14.07 -12.41
N VAL A 37 1.06 -13.73 -12.07
CA VAL A 37 0.70 -12.86 -10.94
C VAL A 37 -0.17 -13.65 -9.97
N TYR A 38 0.26 -13.79 -8.72
CA TYR A 38 -0.51 -14.46 -7.67
C TYR A 38 -0.87 -13.46 -6.57
N THR A 39 -2.17 -13.22 -6.37
CA THR A 39 -2.67 -12.27 -5.36
C THR A 39 -3.28 -13.05 -4.21
N LEU A 40 -2.72 -12.88 -3.01
CA LEU A 40 -3.18 -13.50 -1.78
C LEU A 40 -3.68 -12.41 -0.80
N PRO A 41 -5.00 -12.24 -0.63
CA PRO A 41 -5.50 -11.30 0.36
C PRO A 41 -5.11 -11.70 1.79
N ILE A 42 -4.83 -10.71 2.64
CA ILE A 42 -4.66 -10.92 4.08
C ILE A 42 -6.02 -10.70 4.73
N ALA A 43 -6.48 -11.69 5.50
CA ALA A 43 -7.73 -11.56 6.23
C ALA A 43 -7.60 -10.46 7.29
N THR A 44 -8.36 -9.38 7.12
CA THR A 44 -8.45 -8.29 8.10
C THR A 44 -9.74 -8.40 8.91
N PRO A 45 -9.77 -7.89 10.16
CA PRO A 45 -11.00 -7.82 10.94
C PRO A 45 -12.10 -7.01 10.20
N PRO A 46 -13.38 -7.20 10.54
CA PRO A 46 -14.48 -6.44 9.95
C PRO A 46 -14.23 -4.95 10.16
N SER A 47 -14.19 -4.20 9.07
CA SER A 47 -14.06 -2.75 9.13
C SER A 47 -15.41 -2.09 9.33
N ALA A 48 -15.45 -1.00 10.09
CA ALA A 48 -16.63 -0.15 10.15
C ALA A 48 -16.89 0.44 8.76
N HIS A 49 -18.11 0.30 8.25
CA HIS A 49 -18.56 0.88 6.98
C HIS A 49 -17.72 0.50 5.73
N ASN A 50 -17.18 -0.72 5.66
CA ASN A 50 -16.31 -1.17 4.56
C ASN A 50 -15.09 -0.27 4.30
N THR A 51 -14.71 0.55 5.29
CA THR A 51 -13.57 1.49 5.21
C THR A 51 -12.39 0.86 5.95
N GLY A 52 -11.97 -0.31 5.47
CA GLY A 52 -10.85 -1.06 6.03
C GLY A 52 -9.65 -1.04 5.08
N PRO A 53 -8.43 -1.21 5.61
CA PRO A 53 -7.28 -1.44 4.75
C PRO A 53 -7.45 -2.77 4.02
N VAL A 54 -7.33 -2.74 2.70
CA VAL A 54 -7.25 -3.94 1.87
C VAL A 54 -5.76 -4.25 1.70
N ILE A 55 -5.30 -5.34 2.30
CA ILE A 55 -3.90 -5.75 2.26
C ILE A 55 -3.79 -7.06 1.50
N ASN A 56 -2.96 -7.08 0.45
CA ASN A 56 -2.69 -8.27 -0.34
C ASN A 56 -1.18 -8.54 -0.39
N ILE A 57 -0.81 -9.82 -0.39
CA ILE A 57 0.53 -10.25 -0.78
C ILE A 57 0.48 -10.62 -2.26
N ILE A 58 1.30 -9.98 -3.08
CA ILE A 58 1.34 -10.21 -4.53
C ILE A 58 2.68 -10.82 -4.90
N TYR A 59 2.62 -11.93 -5.62
CA TYR A 59 3.75 -12.45 -6.38
C TYR A 59 3.69 -11.96 -7.82
N THR A 60 4.82 -11.54 -8.38
CA THR A 60 4.97 -11.24 -9.81
C THR A 60 6.18 -11.99 -10.37
N GLY A 61 5.93 -12.91 -11.29
CA GLY A 61 6.95 -13.68 -12.00
C GLY A 61 7.87 -12.77 -12.82
N GLY A 62 9.17 -12.89 -12.60
CA GLY A 62 10.20 -12.06 -13.23
C GLY A 62 10.49 -10.74 -12.51
N SER A 63 9.78 -10.42 -11.42
CA SER A 63 10.15 -9.31 -10.55
C SER A 63 11.34 -9.70 -9.66
N PHE A 64 12.28 -8.78 -9.47
CA PHE A 64 13.43 -8.95 -8.59
C PHE A 64 13.23 -8.21 -7.26
N GLY A 65 13.65 -8.86 -6.17
CA GLY A 65 13.46 -8.34 -4.82
C GLY A 65 12.00 -8.38 -4.36
N GLY A 66 11.70 -7.61 -3.32
CA GLY A 66 10.38 -7.50 -2.71
C GLY A 66 10.45 -7.56 -1.19
N ILE A 67 9.58 -6.81 -0.51
CA ILE A 67 9.59 -6.73 0.97
C ILE A 67 9.26 -8.07 1.64
N ALA A 68 8.54 -8.96 0.94
CA ALA A 68 8.18 -10.28 1.41
C ALA A 68 9.03 -11.40 0.78
N GLY A 69 10.12 -11.04 0.11
CA GLY A 69 11.02 -11.95 -0.60
C GLY A 69 10.99 -11.79 -2.11
N GLN A 70 11.83 -12.55 -2.80
CA GLN A 70 11.99 -12.49 -4.26
C GLN A 70 10.66 -12.68 -4.99
N GLY A 71 10.24 -11.65 -5.74
CA GLY A 71 9.01 -11.63 -6.51
C GLY A 71 7.75 -11.37 -5.67
N TRP A 72 7.85 -11.32 -4.33
CA TRP A 72 6.74 -11.12 -3.41
C TRP A 72 6.74 -9.72 -2.81
N ASN A 73 5.63 -9.01 -2.99
CA ASN A 73 5.42 -7.65 -2.48
C ASN A 73 4.12 -7.55 -1.69
N LEU A 74 4.04 -6.54 -0.82
CA LEU A 74 2.83 -6.22 -0.07
C LEU A 74 2.12 -5.06 -0.77
N GLN A 75 0.89 -5.29 -1.24
CA GLN A 75 0.05 -4.30 -1.89
C GLN A 75 -0.96 -3.76 -0.87
N SER A 76 -0.70 -2.55 -0.38
CA SER A 76 -1.58 -1.69 0.44
C SER A 76 -0.81 -0.50 1.00
N ILE A 77 0.50 -0.72 1.21
CA ILE A 77 1.40 0.27 1.78
C ILE A 77 1.83 1.17 0.65
N SER A 78 1.31 2.39 0.65
CA SER A 78 1.87 3.44 -0.20
C SER A 78 3.24 3.83 0.36
N ALA A 79 4.23 3.93 -0.51
CA ALA A 79 5.60 4.19 -0.11
C ALA A 79 6.23 5.28 -0.97
N ILE A 80 7.01 6.12 -0.30
CA ILE A 80 7.96 7.02 -0.94
C ILE A 80 9.28 6.30 -1.11
N SER A 81 9.79 6.26 -2.34
CA SER A 81 11.09 5.68 -2.66
C SER A 81 11.99 6.72 -3.33
N ARG A 82 13.32 6.53 -3.17
CA ARG A 82 14.32 7.25 -3.96
C ARG A 82 14.45 6.59 -5.33
N ILE A 83 14.56 7.41 -6.36
CA ILE A 83 14.68 7.02 -7.76
C ILE A 83 15.79 7.83 -8.43
N ALA A 84 16.40 7.22 -9.44
CA ALA A 84 17.44 7.82 -10.25
C ALA A 84 16.96 9.08 -10.99
N THR A 85 17.89 9.95 -11.34
CA THR A 85 17.60 11.12 -12.18
C THR A 85 17.39 10.74 -13.64
N ARG A 86 16.61 11.56 -14.34
CA ARG A 86 16.18 11.35 -15.73
C ARG A 86 16.64 12.51 -16.58
N LYS A 87 17.40 12.22 -17.65
CA LYS A 87 17.98 13.27 -18.52
C LYS A 87 16.94 14.20 -19.14
N ASP A 88 15.74 13.69 -19.41
CA ASP A 88 14.65 14.43 -20.02
C ASP A 88 13.97 15.44 -19.06
N ILE A 89 14.08 15.23 -17.74
CA ILE A 89 13.47 16.11 -16.72
C ILE A 89 14.55 16.87 -15.95
N ASP A 90 15.59 16.17 -15.49
CA ASP A 90 16.67 16.69 -14.63
C ASP A 90 17.85 17.25 -15.44
N GLY A 91 17.95 16.94 -16.74
CA GLY A 91 19.07 17.34 -17.61
C GLY A 91 20.31 16.45 -17.55
N TYR A 92 20.41 15.57 -16.54
CA TYR A 92 21.49 14.61 -16.36
C TYR A 92 20.96 13.24 -15.92
N ARG A 93 21.86 12.26 -15.83
CA ARG A 93 21.56 10.90 -15.39
C ARG A 93 22.51 10.51 -14.28
N ASP A 94 21.96 10.05 -13.18
CA ASP A 94 22.66 9.66 -11.98
C ASP A 94 21.92 8.50 -11.30
N GLY A 95 22.68 7.64 -10.62
CA GLY A 95 22.14 6.49 -9.89
C GLY A 95 21.41 6.90 -8.62
N VAL A 96 20.89 5.91 -7.88
CA VAL A 96 20.45 6.15 -6.50
C VAL A 96 21.62 5.85 -5.59
N ASP A 97 22.15 6.87 -4.91
CA ASP A 97 23.28 6.77 -3.98
C ASP A 97 23.03 7.45 -2.63
N PHE A 98 21.77 7.83 -2.36
CA PHE A 98 21.31 8.45 -1.11
C PHE A 98 21.86 9.88 -0.88
N ASP A 99 22.17 10.60 -1.96
CA ASP A 99 22.59 11.99 -1.90
C ASP A 99 21.41 12.99 -2.08
N ALA A 100 21.73 14.27 -2.32
CA ALA A 100 20.73 15.31 -2.55
C ALA A 100 20.23 15.39 -4.01
N ASN A 101 20.90 14.71 -4.94
CA ASN A 101 20.57 14.69 -6.35
C ASN A 101 19.49 13.66 -6.68
N ASP A 102 19.35 12.64 -5.84
CA ASP A 102 18.23 11.70 -5.85
C ASP A 102 16.86 12.37 -6.02
N LYS A 103 15.92 11.60 -6.55
CA LYS A 103 14.54 12.03 -6.76
C LYS A 103 13.59 11.10 -6.02
N LEU A 104 12.40 11.58 -5.72
CA LEU A 104 11.38 10.84 -4.99
C LEU A 104 10.33 10.29 -5.96
N ALA A 105 9.75 9.15 -5.60
CA ALA A 105 8.58 8.59 -6.25
C ALA A 105 7.57 8.13 -5.19
N LEU A 106 6.28 8.36 -5.46
CA LEU A 106 5.18 7.75 -4.74
C LEU A 106 4.71 6.54 -5.53
N ASP A 107 4.83 5.34 -4.95
CA ASP A 107 4.37 4.09 -5.56
C ASP A 107 4.93 3.86 -6.99
N GLY A 108 6.17 4.30 -7.22
CA GLY A 108 6.85 4.23 -8.51
C GLY A 108 6.57 5.40 -9.45
N GLN A 109 5.63 6.29 -9.11
CA GLN A 109 5.38 7.51 -9.85
C GLN A 109 6.24 8.66 -9.33
N ARG A 110 7.08 9.23 -10.20
CA ARG A 110 7.99 10.32 -9.86
C ARG A 110 7.26 11.54 -9.28
N LEU A 111 7.91 12.16 -8.30
CA LEU A 111 7.48 13.39 -7.65
C LEU A 111 8.27 14.60 -8.16
N ILE A 112 7.52 15.59 -8.63
CA ILE A 112 8.00 16.89 -9.11
C ILE A 112 7.76 17.91 -8.01
N LEU A 113 8.79 18.70 -7.70
CA LEU A 113 8.71 19.74 -6.69
C LEU A 113 7.78 20.86 -7.17
N LYS A 114 6.80 21.20 -6.34
CA LYS A 114 5.84 22.28 -6.59
C LYS A 114 6.20 23.57 -5.85
N SER A 115 6.67 23.45 -4.61
CA SER A 115 7.10 24.59 -3.79
C SER A 115 8.11 24.17 -2.72
N GLY A 116 8.97 25.11 -2.33
CA GLY A 116 10.08 24.88 -1.40
C GLY A 116 11.33 24.39 -2.12
N ASP A 117 12.23 23.75 -1.39
CA ASP A 117 13.45 23.13 -1.90
C ASP A 117 13.36 21.61 -1.83
N TYR A 118 13.95 20.92 -2.82
CA TYR A 118 13.92 19.45 -2.86
C TYR A 118 14.55 18.87 -1.58
N PHE A 119 13.92 17.86 -0.98
CA PHE A 119 14.28 17.26 0.32
C PHE A 119 14.22 18.18 1.56
N SER A 120 13.72 19.41 1.44
CA SER A 120 13.63 20.32 2.59
C SER A 120 12.29 20.23 3.31
N ASP A 121 12.28 20.52 4.61
CA ASP A 121 11.05 20.58 5.40
C ASP A 121 10.06 21.58 4.80
N GLY A 122 8.79 21.19 4.72
CA GLY A 122 7.72 21.97 4.11
C GLY A 122 7.68 21.93 2.58
N SER A 123 8.57 21.19 1.92
CA SER A 123 8.51 21.01 0.46
C SER A 123 7.25 20.26 0.03
N VAL A 124 6.62 20.74 -1.04
CA VAL A 124 5.38 20.17 -1.60
C VAL A 124 5.67 19.60 -2.97
N TYR A 125 5.14 18.42 -3.24
CA TYR A 125 5.35 17.68 -4.48
C TYR A 125 4.03 17.35 -5.16
N GLU A 126 4.11 17.19 -6.47
CA GLU A 126 3.04 16.68 -7.33
C GLU A 126 3.57 15.46 -8.10
N THR A 127 2.69 14.52 -8.43
CA THR A 127 3.04 13.38 -9.27
C THR A 127 3.26 13.82 -10.72
N GLU A 128 4.23 13.21 -11.42
CA GLU A 128 4.56 13.53 -12.81
C GLU A 128 3.34 13.44 -13.75
N THR A 129 2.50 12.42 -13.56
CA THR A 129 1.13 12.42 -14.11
C THR A 129 0.21 12.97 -13.04
N GLN A 130 -0.44 14.09 -13.34
CA GLN A 130 -1.22 14.82 -12.35
C GLN A 130 -2.27 13.93 -11.67
N SER A 131 -2.21 13.92 -10.34
CA SER A 131 -3.19 13.27 -9.46
C SER A 131 -3.80 14.30 -8.51
N ASN A 132 -4.94 14.01 -7.89
CA ASN A 132 -5.58 14.86 -6.89
C ASN A 132 -5.01 14.63 -5.48
N THR A 133 -3.73 14.27 -5.39
CA THR A 133 -3.06 13.90 -4.13
C THR A 133 -2.15 15.02 -3.69
N ARG A 134 -2.19 15.37 -2.39
CA ARG A 134 -1.26 16.36 -1.80
C ARG A 134 -0.11 15.63 -1.13
N ILE A 135 1.12 15.95 -1.54
CA ILE A 135 2.33 15.30 -1.03
C ILE A 135 3.23 16.39 -0.46
N ALA A 136 3.60 16.28 0.82
CA ALA A 136 4.45 17.24 1.49
C ALA A 136 5.45 16.53 2.39
N LEU A 137 6.68 17.04 2.41
CA LEU A 137 7.71 16.60 3.34
C LEU A 137 7.55 17.40 4.63
N ILE A 138 7.44 16.69 5.76
CA ILE A 138 7.29 17.28 7.09
C ILE A 138 8.43 16.76 7.97
N GLY A 139 9.17 17.66 8.58
CA GLY A 139 10.38 17.40 9.33
C GLY A 139 11.63 17.36 8.44
N SER A 140 12.79 17.70 9.00
CA SER A 140 14.07 17.52 8.31
C SER A 140 14.50 16.06 8.39
N GLY A 141 14.59 15.37 7.25
CA GLY A 141 15.27 14.08 7.18
C GLY A 141 16.78 14.30 7.30
N ALA A 142 17.34 14.00 8.46
CA ALA A 142 18.78 13.85 8.65
C ALA A 142 19.19 12.39 8.39
#